data_AF-A0AAV9IJP3-F1
#
_entry.id   AF-A0AAV9IJP3-F1
#
_cell.length_a   1.000
_cell.length_b   1.000
_cell.length_c   1.000
_cell.angle_alpha   90.00
_cell.angle_beta   90.00
_cell.angle_gamma   90.00
#
_symmetry.space_group_name_H-M   'P 1'
#
loop_
_entity.id
_entity.type
_entity.pdbx_description
1 polymer ?
#
loop_
_entity_poly.entity_id
_entity_poly.type
_entity_poly.pdbx_seq_one_letter_code
_entity_poly.pdbx_strand_id
1 'polypeptide(L)'
;MAPEPQETHEPTSILLQVAMGKAKLENKKIISEPRKGTLTLCLSSNELHMQWKDRETGTIEQDWKLCPESQFARVDGVQDGTIYVLKDGKGSKCFFWLQESPTRERDGAYYATRIQQLIHSHTKKDNHPSNSSLSDEYSSVTANSLEAVLQSLRQHYRAPLTDLRHILSRESLVPIFSNPNLEEQSLHSLFRYLPEDDQHRDGLVQILASPGFREQVDILNAGLRSPYAPQLLYSLGFPEAVNDGPDYVKAFIRALIRKQNMDDE
;
A
#
# COMPACT_ATOMS: atom_id res chain seq x y z
N MET A 1 2.86 39.77 30.20
CA MET A 1 3.46 38.46 29.92
C MET A 1 3.29 38.22 28.44
N ALA A 2 4.31 38.54 27.64
CA ALA A 2 4.28 38.30 26.20
C ALA A 2 4.52 36.79 25.96
N PRO A 3 3.84 36.15 25.00
CA PRO A 3 4.16 34.76 24.67
C PRO A 3 5.58 34.69 24.13
N GLU A 4 6.38 33.83 24.76
CA GLU A 4 7.74 33.47 24.38
C GLU A 4 7.75 32.99 22.91
N PRO A 5 8.66 33.48 22.06
CA PRO A 5 8.74 33.01 20.67
C PRO A 5 9.13 31.53 20.69
N GLN A 6 8.22 30.68 20.22
CA GLN A 6 8.51 29.27 19.98
C GLN A 6 9.70 29.19 19.00
N GLU A 7 10.79 28.54 19.40
CA GLU A 7 11.93 28.23 18.52
C GLU A 7 11.41 27.45 17.31
N THR A 8 11.20 28.15 16.20
CA THR A 8 10.93 27.55 14.90
C THR A 8 12.23 26.96 14.40
N HIS A 9 12.41 25.67 14.62
CA HIS A 9 13.54 24.93 14.08
C HIS A 9 13.46 24.88 12.54
N GLU A 10 14.46 25.45 11.87
CA GLU A 10 14.60 25.29 10.42
C GLU A 10 14.77 23.80 10.09
N PRO A 11 14.02 23.27 9.09
CA PRO A 11 14.10 21.87 8.74
C PRO A 11 15.46 21.57 8.09
N THR A 12 16.27 20.73 8.73
CA THR A 12 17.56 20.30 8.15
C THR A 12 17.34 19.36 6.97
N SER A 13 16.27 18.57 6.99
CA SER A 13 15.89 17.68 5.89
C SER A 13 14.39 17.44 5.87
N ILE A 14 13.74 17.69 4.74
CA ILE A 14 12.30 17.43 4.55
C ILE A 14 12.13 16.00 4.02
N LEU A 15 11.36 15.17 4.73
CA LEU A 15 11.08 13.78 4.38
C LEU A 15 9.77 13.61 3.62
N LEU A 16 8.77 14.42 3.97
CA LEU A 16 7.45 14.40 3.33
C LEU A 16 6.80 15.77 3.45
N GLN A 17 6.08 16.18 2.42
CA GLN A 17 5.27 17.39 2.43
C GLN A 17 3.93 17.11 1.76
N VAL A 18 2.83 17.50 2.38
CA VAL A 18 1.47 17.25 1.90
C VAL A 18 0.54 18.41 2.24
N ALA A 19 -0.38 18.76 1.34
CA ALA A 19 -1.37 19.80 1.63
C ALA A 19 -2.48 19.25 2.52
N MET A 20 -2.41 19.59 3.81
CA MET A 20 -3.38 19.19 4.82
C MET A 20 -3.75 20.40 5.69
N GLY A 21 -5.05 20.61 5.87
CA GLY A 21 -5.55 21.62 6.79
C GLY A 21 -5.73 21.04 8.20
N LYS A 22 -5.83 21.90 9.20
CA LYS A 22 -6.17 21.50 10.57
C LYS A 22 -7.66 21.24 10.70
N ALA A 23 -8.04 20.33 11.59
CA ALA A 23 -9.42 20.09 11.97
C ALA A 23 -9.54 20.02 13.49
N LYS A 24 -10.72 20.37 14.00
CA LYS A 24 -11.03 20.35 15.43
C LYS A 24 -12.19 19.41 15.71
N LEU A 25 -12.14 18.75 16.84
CA LEU A 25 -13.26 17.95 17.35
C LEU A 25 -14.15 18.86 18.20
N GLU A 26 -15.30 19.25 17.67
CA GLU A 26 -16.32 20.03 18.39
C GLU A 26 -17.62 19.24 18.46
N ASN A 27 -18.22 19.12 19.64
CA ASN A 27 -19.51 18.42 19.83
C ASN A 27 -19.56 17.00 19.23
N LYS A 28 -18.47 16.23 19.36
CA LYS A 28 -18.28 14.89 18.75
C LYS A 28 -18.28 14.88 17.21
N LYS A 29 -18.21 16.04 16.56
CA LYS A 29 -18.07 16.18 15.11
C LYS A 29 -16.70 16.78 14.78
N ILE A 30 -16.05 16.25 13.75
CA ILE A 30 -14.80 16.83 13.26
C ILE A 30 -15.15 17.95 12.27
N ILE A 31 -14.67 19.15 12.56
CA ILE A 31 -14.88 20.35 11.75
C ILE A 31 -13.53 20.75 11.16
N SER A 32 -13.44 20.73 9.83
CA SER A 32 -12.26 21.18 9.08
C SER A 32 -12.13 22.70 9.16
N GLU A 33 -10.94 23.19 9.54
CA GLU A 33 -10.65 24.61 9.46
C GLU A 33 -10.48 25.01 7.98
N PRO A 34 -11.02 26.17 7.55
CA PRO A 34 -10.96 26.59 6.14
C PRO A 34 -9.56 26.96 5.66
N ARG A 35 -8.60 27.11 6.58
CA ARG A 35 -7.24 27.55 6.30
C ARG A 35 -6.48 26.52 5.47
N LYS A 36 -5.78 26.99 4.43
CA LYS A 36 -4.93 26.17 3.59
C LYS A 36 -3.59 25.94 4.27
N GLY A 37 -3.27 24.68 4.51
CA GLY A 37 -2.12 24.27 5.30
C GLY A 37 -1.22 23.30 4.54
N THR A 38 0.07 23.37 4.84
CA THR A 38 1.04 22.36 4.43
C THR A 38 1.55 21.65 5.67
N LEU A 39 1.37 20.34 5.71
CA LEU A 39 1.99 19.48 6.71
C LEU A 39 3.33 19.00 6.16
N THR A 40 4.40 19.32 6.87
CA THR A 40 5.77 18.97 6.51
C THR A 40 6.35 18.08 7.60
N LEU A 41 6.84 16.90 7.21
CA LEU A 41 7.61 16.03 8.08
C LEU A 41 9.09 16.26 7.80
N CYS A 42 9.84 16.65 8.81
CA CYS A 42 11.25 17.01 8.68
C CYS A 42 12.09 16.45 9.83
N LEU A 43 13.38 16.29 9.59
CA LEU A 43 14.36 16.04 10.63
C LEU A 43 14.99 17.37 11.03
N SER A 44 15.00 17.65 12.33
CA SER A 44 15.73 18.76 12.93
C SER A 44 16.54 18.24 14.10
N SER A 45 17.84 18.54 14.14
CA SER A 45 18.74 18.10 15.22
C SER A 45 18.67 16.60 15.54
N ASN A 46 18.46 15.77 14.51
CA ASN A 46 18.29 14.32 14.60
C ASN A 46 17.01 13.84 15.33
N GLU A 47 16.05 14.75 15.50
CA GLU A 47 14.71 14.48 16.00
C GLU A 47 13.72 14.63 14.85
N LEU A 48 12.66 13.82 14.85
CA LEU A 48 11.63 13.90 13.84
C LEU A 48 10.59 14.93 14.26
N HIS A 49 10.41 15.96 13.44
CA HIS A 49 9.44 17.01 13.63
C HIS A 49 8.35 16.93 12.56
N MET A 50 7.12 17.19 12.97
CA MET A 50 6.00 17.43 12.07
C MET A 50 5.59 18.89 12.24
N GLN A 51 5.68 19.65 11.16
CA GLN A 51 5.42 21.08 11.15
C GLN A 51 4.18 21.36 10.30
N TRP A 52 3.25 22.12 10.84
CA TRP A 52 2.14 22.66 10.07
C TRP A 52 2.41 24.13 9.76
N LYS A 53 2.45 24.43 8.46
CA LYS A 53 2.70 25.76 7.92
C LYS A 53 1.44 26.29 7.26
N ASP A 54 1.06 27.50 7.62
CA ASP A 54 -0.02 28.21 6.93
C ASP A 54 0.46 28.62 5.53
N ARG A 55 -0.33 28.31 4.50
CA ARG A 55 0.06 28.57 3.10
C ARG A 55 -0.15 30.04 2.69
N GLU A 56 -1.01 30.76 3.40
CA GLU A 56 -1.32 32.17 3.12
C GLU A 56 -0.27 33.09 3.75
N THR A 57 0.11 32.82 5.00
CA THR A 57 1.12 33.61 5.73
C THR A 57 2.54 33.08 5.56
N GLY A 58 2.71 31.83 5.13
CA GLY A 58 4.01 31.17 5.00
C GLY A 58 4.67 30.84 6.34
N THR A 59 3.97 31.01 7.46
CA THR A 59 4.52 30.84 8.81
C THR A 59 4.22 29.44 9.36
N ILE A 60 5.20 28.83 10.04
CA ILE A 60 4.99 27.58 10.78
C ILE A 60 4.20 27.94 12.04
N GLU A 61 2.90 27.60 12.09
CA GLU A 61 2.07 27.89 13.27
C GLU A 61 2.24 26.82 14.36
N GLN A 62 2.62 25.59 13.99
CA GLN A 62 2.67 24.49 14.93
C GLN A 62 3.76 23.50 14.56
N ASP A 63 4.52 23.07 15.57
CA ASP A 63 5.55 22.04 15.48
C ASP A 63 5.23 20.95 16.52
N TRP A 64 5.24 19.69 16.08
CA TRP A 64 5.14 18.52 16.93
C TRP A 64 6.41 17.69 16.80
N LYS A 65 7.12 17.55 17.91
CA LYS A 65 8.17 16.55 18.05
C LYS A 65 7.55 15.15 18.12
N LEU A 66 7.93 14.30 17.17
CA LEU A 66 7.44 12.94 17.05
C LEU A 66 8.36 11.97 17.79
N CYS A 67 7.73 11.03 18.48
CA CYS A 67 8.35 10.00 19.29
C CYS A 67 7.92 8.62 18.75
N PRO A 68 8.54 7.51 19.18
CA PRO A 68 8.12 6.18 18.77
C PRO A 68 6.70 5.82 19.20
N GLU A 69 6.16 6.52 20.21
CA GLU A 69 4.78 6.37 20.67
C GLU A 69 3.77 7.20 19.85
N SER A 70 4.25 8.10 19.00
CA SER A 70 3.39 8.91 18.15
C SER A 70 2.71 8.05 17.09
N GLN A 71 1.40 8.22 16.94
CA GLN A 71 0.60 7.48 15.98
C GLN A 71 -0.07 8.43 15.01
N PHE A 72 -0.02 8.11 13.73
CA PHE A 72 -0.68 8.84 12.68
C PHE A 72 -1.56 7.88 11.87
N ALA A 73 -2.88 8.09 11.92
CA ALA A 73 -3.85 7.19 11.32
C ALA A 73 -4.97 7.95 10.61
N ARG A 74 -5.61 7.31 9.64
CA ARG A 74 -6.85 7.81 9.04
C ARG A 74 -8.03 7.56 9.98
N VAL A 75 -8.93 8.52 10.07
CA VAL A 75 -10.19 8.39 10.82
C VAL A 75 -11.25 7.78 9.91
N ASP A 76 -11.86 6.69 10.36
CA ASP A 76 -12.98 6.03 9.67
C ASP A 76 -14.33 6.69 10.03
N GLY A 77 -15.34 6.56 9.17
CA GLY A 77 -16.68 7.10 9.41
C GLY A 77 -16.88 8.59 9.13
N VAL A 78 -15.94 9.26 8.45
CA VAL A 78 -16.13 10.65 7.99
C VAL A 78 -16.85 10.67 6.64
N GLN A 79 -17.97 11.39 6.58
CA GLN A 79 -18.83 11.45 5.38
C GLN A 79 -18.29 12.36 4.27
N ASP A 80 -17.52 13.39 4.65
CA ASP A 80 -17.00 14.40 3.71
C ASP A 80 -15.48 14.56 3.88
N GLY A 81 -14.74 14.12 2.87
CA GLY A 81 -13.27 14.21 2.83
C GLY A 81 -12.52 13.11 3.58
N THR A 82 -11.19 13.23 3.59
CA THR A 82 -10.28 12.32 4.30
C THR A 82 -9.70 13.04 5.50
N ILE A 83 -9.98 12.52 6.70
CA ILE A 83 -9.45 13.02 7.96
C ILE A 83 -8.38 12.06 8.50
N TYR A 84 -7.33 12.64 9.05
CA TYR A 84 -6.27 11.98 9.77
C TYR A 84 -6.23 12.46 11.21
N VAL A 85 -5.71 11.62 12.09
CA VAL A 85 -5.42 11.94 13.47
C VAL A 85 -3.95 11.67 13.75
N LEU A 86 -3.26 12.68 14.26
CA LEU A 86 -2.00 12.50 14.98
C LEU A 86 -2.33 12.36 16.46
N LYS A 87 -1.87 11.28 17.06
CA LYS A 87 -1.73 11.14 18.51
C LYS A 87 -0.27 11.42 18.85
N ASP A 88 0.00 12.50 19.58
CA ASP A 88 1.35 12.80 20.06
C ASP A 88 1.77 11.81 21.16
N GLY A 89 3.07 11.78 21.51
CA GLY A 89 3.58 10.91 22.57
C GLY A 89 2.91 11.14 23.94
N LYS A 90 2.39 12.34 24.21
CA LYS A 90 1.62 12.67 25.43
C LYS A 90 0.15 12.27 25.34
N GLY A 91 -0.31 11.73 24.21
CA GLY A 91 -1.67 11.26 23.99
C GLY A 91 -2.66 12.33 23.51
N SER A 92 -2.21 13.56 23.27
CA SER A 92 -2.99 14.64 22.67
C SER A 92 -3.31 14.29 21.22
N LYS A 93 -4.53 14.58 20.79
CA LYS A 93 -5.00 14.29 19.44
C LYS A 93 -5.11 15.57 18.63
N CYS A 94 -4.46 15.60 17.48
CA CYS A 94 -4.60 16.65 16.48
C CYS A 94 -5.22 16.04 15.22
N PHE A 95 -6.18 16.74 14.61
CA PHE A 95 -6.86 16.25 13.41
C PHE A 95 -6.44 17.07 12.20
N PHE A 96 -6.33 16.39 11.06
CA PHE A 96 -5.92 16.98 9.79
C PHE A 96 -6.85 16.52 8.68
N TRP A 97 -7.15 17.38 7.73
CA TRP A 97 -7.97 17.04 6.56
C TRP A 97 -7.15 17.19 5.29
N LEU A 98 -7.27 16.24 4.37
CA LEU A 98 -6.55 16.27 3.09
C LEU A 98 -7.13 17.36 2.20
N GLN A 99 -6.29 18.31 1.78
CA GLN A 99 -6.70 19.38 0.86
C GLN A 99 -6.46 19.01 -0.61
N GLU A 100 -5.60 18.02 -0.86
CA GLU A 100 -5.44 17.45 -2.20
C GLU A 100 -6.61 16.51 -2.51
N SER A 101 -7.12 16.59 -3.74
CA SER A 101 -8.03 15.57 -4.24
C SER A 101 -7.28 14.23 -4.27
N PRO A 102 -7.77 13.19 -3.57
CA PRO A 102 -7.09 11.90 -3.54
C PRO A 102 -6.99 11.35 -4.96
N THR A 103 -5.77 10.95 -5.35
CA THR A 103 -5.55 10.28 -6.64
C THR A 103 -5.50 8.77 -6.45
N ARG A 104 -5.55 7.99 -7.54
CA ARG A 104 -5.53 6.52 -7.50
C ARG A 104 -4.24 5.95 -6.87
N GLU A 105 -3.17 6.75 -6.80
CA GLU A 105 -1.86 6.38 -6.24
C GLU A 105 -1.60 7.03 -4.87
N ARG A 106 -2.12 8.24 -4.64
CA ARG A 106 -2.03 9.00 -3.37
C ARG A 106 -3.41 9.10 -2.76
N ASP A 107 -3.93 7.94 -2.38
CA ASP A 107 -5.23 7.82 -1.74
C ASP A 107 -5.15 8.18 -0.24
N GLY A 108 -6.31 8.18 0.43
CA GLY A 108 -6.40 8.51 1.85
C GLY A 108 -5.62 7.57 2.78
N ALA A 109 -5.30 6.33 2.36
CA ALA A 109 -4.50 5.39 3.15
C ALA A 109 -2.99 5.56 2.93
N TYR A 110 -2.58 6.05 1.75
CA TYR A 110 -1.18 6.26 1.41
C TYR A 110 -0.47 7.17 2.41
N TYR A 111 -1.03 8.37 2.67
CA TYR A 111 -0.40 9.34 3.57
C TYR A 111 -0.35 8.87 5.02
N ALA A 112 -1.39 8.17 5.50
CA ALA A 112 -1.39 7.58 6.84
C ALA A 112 -0.24 6.59 7.01
N THR A 113 -0.12 5.65 6.06
CA THR A 113 0.91 4.61 6.08
C THR A 113 2.30 5.21 5.97
N ARG A 114 2.48 6.18 5.05
CA ARG A 114 3.79 6.78 4.78
C ARG A 114 4.31 7.60 5.96
N ILE A 115 3.47 8.43 6.57
CA ILE A 115 3.85 9.22 7.75
C ILE A 115 4.16 8.31 8.93
N GLN A 116 3.34 7.27 9.16
CA GLN A 116 3.59 6.32 10.24
C GLN A 116 4.90 5.53 10.06
N GLN A 117 5.26 5.15 8.83
CA GLN A 117 6.54 4.51 8.55
C GLN A 117 7.72 5.42 8.89
N LEU A 118 7.66 6.69 8.46
CA LEU A 118 8.71 7.67 8.74
C LEU A 118 8.86 7.92 10.24
N ILE A 119 7.76 7.93 11.00
CA ILE A 119 7.81 7.96 12.47
C ILE A 119 8.62 6.78 13.01
N HIS A 120 8.27 5.55 12.64
CA HIS A 120 8.98 4.38 13.16
C HIS A 120 10.46 4.35 12.76
N SER A 121 10.78 4.69 11.51
CA SER A 121 12.15 4.65 11.00
C SER A 121 13.08 5.68 11.65
N HIS A 122 12.57 6.86 12.01
CA HIS A 122 13.40 7.95 12.54
C HIS A 122 13.31 8.14 14.06
N THR A 123 12.37 7.49 14.74
CA THR A 123 12.18 7.64 16.20
C THR A 123 12.49 6.39 17.00
N LYS A 124 12.52 5.20 16.37
CA LYS A 124 12.91 3.96 17.02
C LYS A 124 14.43 3.86 17.02
N LYS A 125 15.06 4.33 18.11
CA LYS A 125 16.47 4.08 18.39
C LYS A 125 16.66 2.59 18.66
N ASP A 126 17.16 1.85 17.67
CA ASP A 126 17.90 0.63 17.97
C ASP A 126 19.09 1.01 18.85
N ASN A 127 19.18 0.35 20.00
CA ASN A 127 20.33 0.42 20.88
C ASN A 127 21.46 -0.38 20.20
N HIS A 128 22.22 0.25 19.31
CA HIS A 128 23.53 -0.24 18.88
C HIS A 128 24.49 0.95 18.77
N PRO A 129 25.75 0.85 19.24
CA PRO A 129 26.63 1.99 19.38
C PRO A 129 26.99 2.54 18.01
N SER A 130 27.07 3.85 17.94
CA SER A 130 27.69 4.60 16.85
C SER A 130 29.05 3.98 16.50
N ASN A 131 29.27 3.67 15.22
CA ASN A 131 30.55 4.02 14.61
C ASN A 131 30.46 4.07 13.08
N SER A 132 30.55 5.29 12.57
CA SER A 132 31.17 5.55 11.29
C SER A 132 32.64 5.15 11.36
N SER A 133 33.07 4.28 10.43
CA SER A 133 34.40 4.19 9.82
C SER A 133 34.93 2.76 9.76
N LEU A 134 34.92 2.23 8.53
CA LEU A 134 35.96 1.43 7.87
C LEU A 134 36.82 0.52 8.76
N SER A 135 36.62 -0.80 8.66
CA SER A 135 37.49 -1.73 7.93
C SER A 135 37.27 -3.15 8.46
N ASP A 136 36.89 -4.03 7.55
CA ASP A 136 37.32 -5.43 7.45
C ASP A 136 37.02 -6.45 8.57
N GLU A 137 36.65 -7.64 8.08
CA GLU A 137 36.80 -8.97 8.69
C GLU A 137 35.62 -9.62 9.46
N TYR A 138 34.93 -10.46 8.68
CA TYR A 138 34.42 -11.81 8.96
C TYR A 138 33.15 -12.02 9.81
N SER A 139 32.05 -12.23 9.06
CA SER A 139 31.21 -13.43 9.08
C SER A 139 31.14 -14.26 10.37
N SER A 140 30.04 -14.13 11.11
CA SER A 140 29.17 -15.27 11.45
C SER A 140 27.97 -14.82 12.30
N VAL A 141 27.08 -14.01 11.72
CA VAL A 141 25.74 -13.84 12.29
C VAL A 141 24.71 -14.13 11.20
N THR A 142 24.70 -15.42 10.87
CA THR A 142 23.58 -16.23 10.37
C THR A 142 22.75 -15.66 9.22
N ALA A 143 22.95 -16.24 8.03
CA ALA A 143 21.99 -16.21 6.93
C ALA A 143 20.55 -16.53 7.40
N ASN A 144 20.40 -17.36 8.45
CA ASN A 144 19.10 -17.70 9.03
C ASN A 144 18.40 -16.52 9.74
N SER A 145 19.13 -15.56 10.32
CA SER A 145 18.51 -14.41 11.01
C SER A 145 18.09 -13.33 10.01
N LEU A 146 18.89 -13.09 8.97
CA LEU A 146 18.49 -12.24 7.85
C LEU A 146 17.32 -12.84 7.07
N GLU A 147 17.28 -14.17 6.90
CA GLU A 147 16.15 -14.84 6.26
C GLU A 147 14.89 -14.76 7.13
N ALA A 148 15.00 -14.87 8.45
CA ALA A 148 13.90 -14.68 9.39
C ALA A 148 13.38 -13.24 9.43
N VAL A 149 14.27 -12.24 9.36
CA VAL A 149 13.90 -10.82 9.32
C VAL A 149 13.31 -10.44 7.95
N LEU A 150 13.83 -10.97 6.84
CA LEU A 150 13.26 -10.80 5.50
C LEU A 150 11.90 -11.52 5.35
N GLN A 151 11.72 -12.69 5.96
CA GLN A 151 10.42 -13.36 6.05
C GLN A 151 9.43 -12.55 6.90
N SER A 152 9.89 -11.93 7.99
CA SER A 152 9.06 -11.07 8.85
C SER A 152 8.70 -9.73 8.19
N LEU A 153 9.60 -9.14 7.39
CA LEU A 153 9.34 -7.93 6.59
C LEU A 153 8.39 -8.22 5.41
N ARG A 154 8.48 -9.39 4.78
CA ARG A 154 7.52 -9.85 3.75
C ARG A 154 6.11 -10.08 4.30
N GLN A 155 5.98 -10.37 5.60
CA GLN A 155 4.68 -10.47 6.27
C GLN A 155 4.10 -9.09 6.61
N HIS A 156 4.92 -8.10 6.94
CA HIS A 156 4.47 -6.75 7.34
C HIS A 156 4.29 -5.78 6.17
N TYR A 157 4.95 -5.99 5.03
CA TYR A 157 4.67 -5.31 3.76
C TYR A 157 3.85 -6.21 2.82
N ARG A 158 2.66 -6.62 3.27
CA ARG A 158 1.63 -7.15 2.38
C ARG A 158 0.64 -6.03 2.09
N ALA A 159 0.99 -5.13 1.15
CA ALA A 159 -0.07 -4.57 0.30
C ALA A 159 -0.95 -5.75 -0.10
N PRO A 160 -2.30 -5.66 -0.10
CA PRO A 160 -3.17 -6.82 -0.28
C PRO A 160 -2.72 -7.53 -1.55
N LEU A 161 -1.96 -8.60 -1.36
CA LEU A 161 -1.17 -9.21 -2.42
C LEU A 161 -2.22 -9.84 -3.29
N THR A 162 -2.41 -9.28 -4.49
CA THR A 162 -3.40 -9.77 -5.44
C THR A 162 -3.11 -11.24 -5.63
N ASP A 163 -4.01 -12.11 -5.15
CA ASP A 163 -3.77 -13.55 -5.08
C ASP A 163 -4.70 -14.22 -6.07
N LEU A 164 -4.11 -14.83 -7.11
CA LEU A 164 -4.89 -15.53 -8.13
C LEU A 164 -5.71 -16.65 -7.53
N ARG A 165 -5.30 -17.19 -6.38
CA ARG A 165 -6.03 -18.23 -5.65
C ARG A 165 -7.41 -17.78 -5.18
N HIS A 166 -7.57 -16.51 -4.84
CA HIS A 166 -8.84 -15.95 -4.38
C HIS A 166 -9.69 -15.45 -5.56
N ILE A 167 -9.04 -15.02 -6.64
CA ILE A 167 -9.70 -14.51 -7.85
C ILE A 167 -10.23 -15.67 -8.71
N LEU A 168 -9.42 -16.71 -8.90
CA LEU A 168 -9.74 -17.92 -9.68
C LEU A 168 -10.34 -19.03 -8.79
N SER A 169 -10.92 -18.66 -7.64
CA SER A 169 -11.56 -19.63 -6.76
C SER A 169 -12.91 -20.10 -7.34
N ARG A 170 -13.29 -21.34 -7.02
CA ARG A 170 -14.64 -21.87 -7.26
C ARG A 170 -15.72 -20.86 -6.86
N GLU A 171 -15.58 -20.23 -5.70
CA GLU A 171 -16.60 -19.34 -5.14
C GLU A 171 -16.78 -18.07 -5.97
N SER A 172 -15.69 -17.55 -6.56
CA SER A 172 -15.72 -16.39 -7.45
C SER A 172 -16.20 -16.75 -8.86
N LEU A 173 -15.87 -17.95 -9.35
CA LEU A 173 -16.08 -18.36 -10.73
C LEU A 173 -17.41 -19.08 -10.98
N VAL A 174 -17.92 -19.88 -10.04
CA VAL A 174 -19.22 -20.55 -10.14
C VAL A 174 -20.38 -19.60 -10.44
N PRO A 175 -20.55 -18.45 -9.76
CA PRO A 175 -21.63 -17.52 -10.09
C PRO A 175 -21.47 -16.93 -11.49
N ILE A 176 -20.23 -16.72 -11.96
CA ILE A 176 -19.95 -16.24 -13.32
C ILE A 176 -20.42 -17.28 -14.34
N PHE A 177 -19.99 -18.53 -14.19
CA PHE A 177 -20.36 -19.64 -15.08
C PHE A 177 -21.82 -20.11 -14.97
N SER A 178 -22.51 -19.76 -13.88
CA SER A 178 -23.94 -20.03 -13.71
C SER A 178 -24.84 -18.97 -14.35
N ASN A 179 -24.27 -17.85 -14.80
CA ASN A 179 -25.06 -16.80 -15.44
C ASN A 179 -25.59 -17.26 -16.81
N PRO A 180 -26.87 -17.00 -17.12
CA PRO A 180 -27.47 -17.32 -18.42
C PRO A 180 -27.08 -16.33 -19.52
N ASN A 181 -26.54 -15.15 -19.17
CA ASN A 181 -26.10 -14.12 -20.12
C ASN A 181 -24.62 -14.26 -20.54
N LEU A 182 -23.91 -15.29 -20.09
CA LEU A 182 -22.58 -15.57 -20.63
C LEU A 182 -22.72 -16.07 -22.05
N GLU A 183 -21.99 -15.44 -22.96
CA GLU A 183 -21.94 -15.83 -24.37
C GLU A 183 -21.53 -17.31 -24.47
N GLU A 184 -22.41 -18.12 -25.07
CA GLU A 184 -22.15 -19.55 -25.27
C GLU A 184 -20.86 -19.79 -26.08
N GLN A 185 -20.44 -18.82 -26.90
CA GLN A 185 -19.21 -18.87 -27.68
C GLN A 185 -17.94 -18.85 -26.80
N SER A 186 -17.93 -18.04 -25.74
CA SER A 186 -16.80 -18.00 -24.78
C SER A 186 -16.74 -19.25 -23.92
N LEU A 187 -17.88 -19.87 -23.62
CA LEU A 187 -17.94 -21.18 -22.96
C LEU A 187 -17.48 -22.29 -23.90
N HIS A 188 -17.86 -22.23 -25.17
CA HIS A 188 -17.49 -23.21 -26.19
C HIS A 188 -15.98 -23.22 -26.48
N SER A 189 -15.35 -22.05 -26.53
CA SER A 189 -13.88 -21.97 -26.65
C SER A 189 -13.18 -22.54 -25.42
N LEU A 190 -13.75 -22.36 -24.22
CA LEU A 190 -13.22 -22.90 -22.97
C LEU A 190 -13.40 -24.42 -22.87
N PHE A 191 -14.53 -24.97 -23.33
CA PHE A 191 -14.77 -26.42 -23.40
C PHE A 191 -13.76 -27.16 -24.28
N ARG A 192 -13.22 -26.52 -25.31
CA ARG A 192 -12.18 -27.11 -26.17
C ARG A 192 -10.88 -27.43 -25.43
N TYR A 193 -10.63 -26.76 -24.30
CA TYR A 193 -9.46 -26.98 -23.46
C TYR A 193 -9.75 -27.91 -22.27
N LEU A 194 -10.98 -28.40 -22.14
CA LEU A 194 -11.36 -29.39 -21.13
C LEU A 194 -11.25 -30.82 -21.68
N PRO A 195 -11.01 -31.82 -20.81
CA PRO A 195 -11.10 -33.24 -21.16
C PRO A 195 -12.44 -33.55 -21.83
N GLU A 196 -12.44 -34.47 -22.81
CA GLU A 196 -13.64 -34.82 -23.60
C GLU A 196 -14.84 -35.27 -22.73
N ASP A 197 -14.58 -35.83 -21.56
CA ASP A 197 -15.60 -36.30 -20.60
C ASP A 197 -16.30 -35.15 -19.83
N ASP A 198 -15.68 -33.96 -19.74
CA ASP A 198 -16.09 -32.85 -18.87
C ASP A 198 -16.49 -31.57 -19.63
N GLN A 199 -16.75 -31.64 -20.96
CA GLN A 199 -17.07 -30.49 -21.83
C GLN A 199 -18.48 -29.92 -21.63
N HIS A 200 -18.91 -29.76 -20.39
CA HIS A 200 -20.18 -29.15 -20.00
C HIS A 200 -20.00 -28.28 -18.75
N ARG A 201 -20.99 -27.41 -18.45
CA ARG A 201 -20.90 -26.46 -17.32
C ARG A 201 -20.58 -27.13 -15.98
N ASP A 202 -21.16 -28.29 -15.72
CA ASP A 202 -20.93 -29.05 -14.48
C ASP A 202 -19.49 -29.63 -14.38
N GLY A 203 -18.95 -30.15 -15.49
CA GLY A 203 -17.56 -30.64 -15.57
C GLY A 203 -16.55 -29.50 -15.39
N LEU A 204 -16.87 -28.30 -15.90
CA LEU A 204 -16.09 -27.09 -15.65
C LEU A 204 -16.06 -26.74 -14.15
N VAL A 205 -17.21 -26.78 -13.45
CA VAL A 205 -17.26 -26.55 -12.00
C VAL A 205 -16.48 -27.64 -11.23
N GLN A 206 -16.54 -28.88 -11.69
CA GLN A 206 -15.80 -30.00 -11.11
C GLN A 206 -14.28 -29.84 -11.29
N ILE A 207 -13.83 -29.38 -12.45
CA ILE A 207 -12.42 -29.09 -12.73
C ILE A 207 -11.93 -27.88 -11.93
N LEU A 208 -12.75 -26.83 -11.75
CA LEU A 208 -12.43 -25.71 -10.86
C LEU A 208 -12.33 -26.12 -9.38
N ALA A 209 -13.05 -27.17 -9.00
CA ALA A 209 -12.94 -27.78 -7.68
C ALA A 209 -11.78 -28.79 -7.58
N SER A 210 -11.19 -29.19 -8.71
CA SER A 210 -10.15 -30.22 -8.73
C SER A 210 -8.86 -29.75 -8.06
N PRO A 211 -8.14 -30.67 -7.37
CA PRO A 211 -6.82 -30.37 -6.81
C PRO A 211 -5.80 -29.98 -7.88
N GLY A 212 -5.89 -30.59 -9.07
CA GLY A 212 -4.94 -30.35 -10.17
C GLY A 212 -5.01 -28.92 -10.70
N PHE A 213 -6.21 -28.39 -10.95
CA PHE A 213 -6.37 -26.99 -11.36
C PHE A 213 -5.85 -26.02 -10.29
N ARG A 214 -6.15 -26.29 -9.01
CA ARG A 214 -5.66 -25.49 -7.88
C ARG A 214 -4.14 -25.47 -7.81
N GLU A 215 -3.50 -26.62 -8.01
CA GLU A 215 -2.04 -26.73 -8.04
C GLU A 215 -1.45 -25.90 -9.19
N GLN A 216 -2.06 -25.93 -10.38
CA GLN A 216 -1.63 -25.10 -11.51
C GLN A 216 -1.78 -23.60 -11.23
N VAL A 217 -2.88 -23.18 -10.59
CA VAL A 217 -3.07 -21.78 -10.16
C VAL A 217 -2.05 -21.38 -9.09
N ASP A 218 -1.73 -22.28 -8.15
CA ASP A 218 -0.70 -22.05 -7.14
C ASP A 218 0.70 -21.93 -7.76
N ILE A 219 1.06 -22.80 -8.71
CA ILE A 219 2.33 -22.73 -9.45
C ILE A 219 2.43 -21.43 -10.24
N LEU A 220 1.38 -21.04 -10.95
CA LEU A 220 1.34 -19.80 -11.71
C LEU A 220 1.45 -18.58 -10.78
N ASN A 221 0.69 -18.55 -9.69
CA ASN A 221 0.72 -17.48 -8.69
C ASN A 221 2.10 -17.38 -8.01
N ALA A 222 2.75 -18.51 -7.72
CA ALA A 222 4.10 -18.54 -7.20
C ALA A 222 5.12 -18.07 -8.24
N GLY A 223 4.98 -18.48 -9.51
CA GLY A 223 5.84 -18.08 -10.62
C GLY A 223 5.78 -16.58 -10.90
N LEU A 224 4.59 -15.98 -10.93
CA LEU A 224 4.39 -14.54 -11.09
C LEU A 224 4.88 -13.72 -9.90
N ARG A 225 5.11 -14.34 -8.74
CA ARG A 225 5.72 -13.69 -7.56
C ARG A 225 7.21 -13.98 -7.43
N SER A 226 7.74 -14.83 -8.29
CA SER A 226 9.15 -15.17 -8.32
C SER A 226 9.97 -14.07 -9.01
N PRO A 227 11.29 -14.00 -8.78
CA PRO A 227 12.17 -13.10 -9.54
C PRO A 227 12.19 -13.41 -11.05
N TYR A 228 11.64 -14.54 -11.48
CA TYR A 228 11.52 -14.94 -12.89
C TYR A 228 10.18 -14.52 -13.52
N ALA A 229 9.32 -13.82 -12.78
CA ALA A 229 8.04 -13.33 -13.29
C ALA A 229 8.13 -12.56 -14.62
N PRO A 230 9.15 -11.71 -14.87
CA PRO A 230 9.29 -11.06 -16.18
C PRO A 230 9.42 -12.06 -17.32
N GLN A 231 10.25 -13.09 -17.19
CA GLN A 231 10.42 -14.11 -18.23
C GLN A 231 9.15 -14.94 -18.46
N LEU A 232 8.41 -15.23 -17.39
CA LEU A 232 7.11 -15.88 -17.48
C LEU A 232 6.08 -14.99 -18.18
N LEU A 233 6.07 -13.68 -17.93
CA LEU A 233 5.20 -12.75 -18.64
C LEU A 233 5.55 -12.68 -20.13
N TYR A 234 6.84 -12.68 -20.48
CA TYR A 234 7.27 -12.79 -21.88
C TYR A 234 6.83 -14.11 -22.52
N SER A 235 6.96 -15.25 -21.83
CA SER A 235 6.55 -16.56 -22.38
C SER A 235 5.03 -16.71 -22.48
N LEU A 236 4.28 -16.06 -21.60
CA LEU A 236 2.82 -15.97 -21.65
C LEU A 236 2.33 -14.94 -22.69
N GLY A 237 3.24 -14.16 -23.29
CA GLY A 237 2.91 -13.20 -24.34
C GLY A 237 2.42 -11.84 -23.84
N PHE A 238 2.77 -11.46 -22.61
CA PHE A 238 2.42 -10.18 -21.97
C PHE A 238 3.68 -9.37 -21.59
N PRO A 239 4.53 -8.98 -22.55
CA PRO A 239 5.75 -8.22 -22.28
C PRO A 239 5.47 -6.84 -21.66
N GLU A 240 4.33 -6.22 -21.96
CA GLU A 240 3.93 -4.92 -21.43
C GLU A 240 3.63 -4.96 -19.93
N ALA A 241 3.20 -6.11 -19.40
CA ALA A 241 2.91 -6.29 -17.98
C ALA A 241 4.16 -6.16 -17.09
N VAL A 242 5.36 -6.35 -17.66
CA VAL A 242 6.62 -6.19 -16.92
C VAL A 242 6.86 -4.75 -16.46
N ASN A 243 6.29 -3.77 -17.18
CA ASN A 243 6.47 -2.35 -16.90
C ASN A 243 5.39 -1.75 -16.00
N ASP A 244 4.36 -2.52 -15.62
CA ASP A 244 3.13 -2.00 -15.00
C ASP A 244 3.21 -1.92 -13.45
N GLY A 245 4.40 -2.15 -12.89
CA GLY A 245 4.71 -1.96 -11.47
C GLY A 245 5.32 -3.19 -10.78
N PRO A 246 5.54 -3.12 -9.45
CA PRO A 246 6.21 -4.18 -8.69
C PRO A 246 5.34 -5.41 -8.41
N ASP A 247 4.03 -5.36 -8.69
CA ASP A 247 3.09 -6.47 -8.52
C ASP A 247 2.76 -7.10 -9.88
N TYR A 248 3.57 -8.09 -10.27
CA TYR A 248 3.41 -8.78 -11.56
C TYR A 248 2.12 -9.57 -11.67
N VAL A 249 1.51 -9.98 -10.55
CA VAL A 249 0.20 -10.65 -10.58
C VAL A 249 -0.89 -9.65 -11.00
N LYS A 250 -0.86 -8.46 -10.41
CA LYS A 250 -1.80 -7.39 -10.77
C LYS A 250 -1.55 -6.89 -12.20
N ALA A 251 -0.29 -6.79 -12.61
CA ALA A 251 0.08 -6.42 -13.97
C ALA A 251 -0.42 -7.45 -15.00
N PHE A 252 -0.28 -8.74 -14.70
CA PHE A 252 -0.80 -9.82 -15.54
C PHE A 252 -2.32 -9.73 -15.73
N ILE A 253 -3.07 -9.53 -14.64
CA ILE A 253 -4.54 -9.41 -14.71
C ILE A 253 -4.95 -8.20 -15.57
N ARG A 254 -4.27 -7.05 -15.42
CA ARG A 254 -4.57 -5.87 -16.23
C ARG A 254 -4.25 -6.10 -17.70
N ALA A 255 -3.15 -6.77 -18.00
CA ALA A 255 -2.78 -7.13 -19.37
C ALA A 255 -3.82 -8.05 -20.01
N LEU A 256 -4.34 -9.04 -19.26
CA LEU A 256 -5.45 -9.90 -19.70
C LEU A 256 -6.71 -9.10 -20.03
N ILE A 257 -7.14 -8.21 -19.13
CA ILE A 257 -8.35 -7.37 -19.34
C ILE A 257 -8.16 -6.48 -20.56
N ARG A 258 -6.96 -5.90 -20.73
CA ARG A 258 -6.66 -5.04 -21.87
C ARG A 258 -6.66 -5.80 -23.19
N LYS A 259 -6.13 -7.02 -23.20
CA LYS A 259 -6.12 -7.88 -24.38
C LYS A 259 -7.53 -8.27 -24.81
N GLN A 260 -8.38 -8.67 -23.86
CA GLN A 260 -9.79 -8.97 -24.14
C GLN A 260 -10.50 -7.77 -24.80
N ASN A 261 -10.26 -6.56 -24.31
CA ASN A 261 -10.82 -5.35 -24.92
C ASN A 261 -10.25 -4.98 -26.31
N MET A 262 -9.10 -5.54 -26.72
CA MET A 262 -8.50 -5.31 -28.03
C MET A 262 -8.92 -6.33 -29.09
N ASP A 263 -9.46 -7.49 -28.68
CA ASP A 263 -9.99 -8.51 -29.60
C ASP A 263 -11.45 -8.21 -30.02
N ASP A 264 -12.12 -7.26 -29.35
CA ASP A 264 -13.49 -6.78 -29.62
C ASP A 264 -13.57 -5.49 -30.49
N GLU A 265 -12.44 -4.94 -30.94
CA GLU A 265 -12.35 -3.75 -31.84
C GLU A 265 -11.77 -4.11 -33.22
#